data_AF-A0A371X8S8-F1
#
_entry.id   AF-A0A371X8S8-F1
#
_cell.length_a   1.000
_cell.length_b   1.000
_cell.length_c   1.000
_cell.angle_alpha   90.00
_cell.angle_beta   90.00
_cell.angle_gamma   90.00
#
_symmetry.space_group_name_H-M   'P 1'
#
loop_
_entity.id
_entity.type
_entity.pdbx_description
1 polymer ?
#
loop_
_entity_poly.entity_id
_entity_poly.type
_entity_poly.pdbx_seq_one_letter_code
_entity_poly.pdbx_strand_id
1 'polypeptide(L)'
;MLIVQKKKTITKLASEDQTPITKSNADALMQLIADKIATAPFHFEGFDWCAMPQADMAAELGFSVPTLQRLLRKSSNIVRERTHGPAKVMVALLRIGDPGPKTPRHLANIMAKIWNSKFGFRPSDENFGKLVGLAEVWPDGRQLEIFKLVISKEGWPEFMSGVKAEIMVMEDAGKKVKFRFYKRPVIGVMRRFAAVAVEYYEMTQQANWKGLPF
;
A
#
# COMPACT_ATOMS: atom_id res chain seq x y z
N MET A 1 -77.39 -38.94 -36.01
CA MET A 1 -77.06 -37.58 -35.52
C MET A 1 -75.98 -37.72 -34.46
N LEU A 2 -74.70 -37.52 -34.83
CA LEU A 2 -73.54 -37.67 -33.93
C LEU A 2 -73.04 -36.27 -33.55
N ILE A 3 -73.10 -35.94 -32.26
CA ILE A 3 -72.59 -34.68 -31.71
C ILE A 3 -71.13 -34.90 -31.30
N VAL A 4 -70.20 -34.37 -32.09
CA VAL A 4 -68.76 -34.38 -31.81
C VAL A 4 -68.42 -33.17 -30.93
N GLN A 5 -68.14 -33.40 -29.66
CA GLN A 5 -67.61 -32.37 -28.77
C GLN A 5 -66.09 -32.20 -28.97
N LYS A 6 -65.68 -31.06 -29.52
CA LYS A 6 -64.26 -30.66 -29.61
C LYS A 6 -63.76 -30.21 -28.22
N LYS A 7 -62.95 -31.03 -27.56
CA LYS A 7 -62.18 -30.64 -26.37
C LYS A 7 -61.05 -29.69 -26.78
N LYS A 8 -61.06 -28.48 -26.23
CA LYS A 8 -60.05 -27.44 -26.42
C LYS A 8 -58.92 -27.66 -25.40
N THR A 9 -57.83 -28.28 -25.82
CA THR A 9 -56.63 -28.46 -25.00
C THR A 9 -55.93 -27.11 -24.86
N ILE A 10 -55.96 -26.51 -23.67
CA ILE A 10 -55.18 -25.32 -23.33
C ILE A 10 -53.85 -25.80 -22.78
N THR A 11 -52.81 -25.71 -23.61
CA THR A 11 -51.42 -25.93 -23.22
C THR A 11 -50.98 -24.73 -22.37
N LYS A 12 -50.86 -24.94 -21.05
CA LYS A 12 -50.25 -24.00 -20.12
C LYS A 12 -48.74 -23.98 -20.41
N LEU A 13 -48.25 -22.94 -21.08
CA LEU A 13 -46.84 -22.59 -21.10
C LEU A 13 -46.45 -22.16 -19.69
N ALA A 14 -45.69 -23.00 -18.99
CA ALA A 14 -45.00 -22.61 -17.77
C ALA A 14 -43.90 -21.63 -18.15
N SER A 15 -44.17 -20.34 -18.00
CA SER A 15 -43.12 -19.33 -17.91
C SER A 15 -42.38 -19.58 -16.60
N GLU A 16 -41.16 -20.09 -16.69
CA GLU A 16 -40.20 -20.05 -15.58
C GLU A 16 -39.96 -18.58 -15.22
N ASP A 17 -40.68 -18.10 -14.22
CA ASP A 17 -40.36 -16.88 -13.49
C ASP A 17 -39.06 -17.13 -12.71
N GLN A 18 -37.92 -17.09 -13.42
CA GLN A 18 -36.63 -16.91 -12.78
C GLN A 18 -36.59 -15.46 -12.28
N THR A 19 -37.10 -15.23 -11.07
CA THR A 19 -36.82 -14.00 -10.35
C THR A 19 -35.30 -13.80 -10.33
N PRO A 20 -34.76 -12.69 -10.89
CA PRO A 20 -33.33 -12.47 -10.94
C PRO A 20 -32.82 -12.42 -9.50
N ILE A 21 -31.90 -13.33 -9.17
CA ILE A 21 -31.17 -13.30 -7.90
C ILE A 21 -30.54 -11.90 -7.83
N THR A 22 -31.05 -11.05 -6.95
CA THR A 22 -30.53 -9.70 -6.74
C THR A 22 -29.12 -9.85 -6.19
N LYS A 23 -28.13 -9.78 -7.09
CA LYS A 23 -26.71 -9.84 -6.70
C LYS A 23 -26.46 -8.75 -5.65
N SER A 24 -25.77 -9.11 -4.57
CA SER A 24 -25.38 -8.13 -3.57
C SER A 24 -24.56 -7.03 -4.24
N ASN A 25 -24.66 -5.79 -3.75
CA ASN A 25 -23.81 -4.69 -4.23
C ASN A 25 -22.31 -5.04 -4.13
N ALA A 26 -21.93 -5.89 -3.18
CA ALA A 26 -20.56 -6.41 -3.05
C ALA A 26 -20.20 -7.34 -4.22
N ASP A 27 -21.11 -8.23 -4.63
CA ASP A 27 -20.89 -9.16 -5.75
C ASP A 27 -20.82 -8.42 -7.07
N ALA A 28 -21.65 -7.39 -7.25
CA ALA A 28 -21.60 -6.52 -8.43
C ALA A 28 -20.25 -5.80 -8.53
N LEU A 29 -19.74 -5.26 -7.41
CA LEU A 29 -18.42 -4.62 -7.37
C LEU A 29 -17.28 -5.62 -7.66
N MET A 30 -17.32 -6.81 -7.06
CA MET A 30 -16.32 -7.85 -7.32
C MET A 30 -16.34 -8.29 -8.79
N GLN A 31 -17.52 -8.50 -9.37
CA GLN A 31 -17.63 -8.84 -10.79
C GLN A 31 -17.02 -7.75 -11.67
N LEU A 32 -17.34 -6.47 -11.42
CA LEU A 32 -16.76 -5.36 -12.16
C LEU A 32 -15.23 -5.34 -12.07
N ILE A 33 -14.67 -5.53 -10.88
CA ILE A 33 -13.20 -5.58 -10.69
C ILE A 33 -12.59 -6.72 -11.51
N ALA A 34 -13.18 -7.91 -11.47
CA ALA A 34 -12.70 -9.07 -12.21
C ALA A 34 -12.75 -8.85 -13.72
N ASP A 35 -13.85 -8.30 -14.23
CA ASP A 35 -14.04 -8.03 -15.66
C ASP A 35 -13.04 -6.98 -16.18
N LYS A 36 -12.80 -5.92 -15.41
CA LYS A 36 -11.80 -4.88 -15.76
C LYS A 36 -10.38 -5.43 -15.74
N ILE A 37 -10.03 -6.26 -14.77
CA ILE A 37 -8.72 -6.94 -14.73
C ILE A 37 -8.56 -7.87 -15.93
N ALA A 38 -9.59 -8.65 -16.28
CA ALA A 38 -9.54 -9.56 -17.42
C ALA A 38 -9.42 -8.83 -18.77
N THR A 39 -10.05 -7.66 -18.90
CA THR A 39 -10.08 -6.90 -20.17
C THR A 39 -8.84 -6.01 -20.35
N ALA A 40 -8.42 -5.31 -19.29
CA ALA A 40 -7.34 -4.33 -19.34
C ALA A 40 -6.61 -4.25 -17.98
N PRO A 41 -5.77 -5.24 -17.64
CA PRO A 41 -5.09 -5.28 -16.35
C PRO A 41 -4.10 -4.13 -16.21
N PHE A 42 -4.08 -3.50 -15.03
CA PHE A 42 -3.04 -2.55 -14.67
C PHE A 42 -1.98 -3.23 -13.80
N HIS A 43 -0.79 -3.45 -14.35
CA HIS A 43 0.31 -4.09 -13.63
C HIS A 43 0.95 -3.11 -12.64
N PHE A 44 0.92 -3.44 -11.35
CA PHE A 44 1.52 -2.60 -10.30
C PHE A 44 1.97 -3.44 -9.10
N GLU A 45 3.24 -3.25 -8.69
CA GLU A 45 3.87 -3.96 -7.56
C GLU A 45 3.72 -5.50 -7.63
N GLY A 46 3.79 -6.07 -8.83
CA GLY A 46 3.70 -7.52 -9.05
C GLY A 46 2.29 -8.10 -9.05
N PHE A 47 1.26 -7.25 -9.04
CA PHE A 47 -0.15 -7.67 -9.11
C PHE A 47 -0.86 -7.00 -10.28
N ASP A 48 -1.97 -7.62 -10.68
CA ASP A 48 -2.91 -7.06 -11.65
C ASP A 48 -4.06 -6.36 -10.94
N TRP A 49 -4.31 -5.12 -11.34
CA TRP A 49 -5.29 -4.25 -10.70
C TRP A 49 -6.33 -3.75 -11.70
N CYS A 50 -7.55 -3.58 -11.19
CA CYS A 50 -8.53 -2.68 -11.79
C CYS A 50 -8.13 -1.25 -11.41
N ALA A 51 -7.57 -0.50 -12.37
CA ALA A 51 -7.21 0.91 -12.18
C ALA A 51 -8.32 1.83 -12.71
N MET A 52 -9.07 2.47 -11.81
CA MET A 52 -10.19 3.33 -12.20
C MET A 52 -10.47 4.44 -11.17
N PRO A 53 -10.87 5.66 -11.58
CA PRO A 53 -11.40 6.65 -10.66
C PRO A 53 -12.65 6.13 -9.92
N GLN A 54 -12.78 6.44 -8.62
CA GLN A 54 -13.93 5.97 -7.84
C GLN A 54 -15.27 6.55 -8.31
N ALA A 55 -15.26 7.72 -8.92
CA ALA A 55 -16.47 8.34 -9.47
C ALA A 55 -17.02 7.52 -10.64
N ASP A 56 -16.15 7.15 -11.59
CA ASP A 56 -16.50 6.36 -12.77
C ASP A 56 -16.98 4.96 -12.36
N MET A 57 -16.28 4.33 -11.42
CA MET A 57 -16.68 3.03 -10.88
C MET A 57 -18.04 3.07 -10.17
N ALA A 58 -18.31 4.13 -9.41
CA ALA A 58 -19.60 4.30 -8.76
C ALA A 58 -20.72 4.53 -9.80
N ALA A 59 -20.47 5.34 -10.83
CA ALA A 59 -21.41 5.57 -11.92
C ALA A 59 -21.72 4.28 -12.69
N GLU A 60 -20.71 3.48 -13.01
CA GLU A 60 -20.86 2.20 -13.73
C GLU A 60 -21.71 1.19 -12.94
N LEU A 61 -21.60 1.19 -11.61
CA LEU A 61 -22.40 0.33 -10.72
C LEU A 61 -23.77 0.92 -10.34
N GLY A 62 -24.08 2.16 -10.74
CA GLY A 62 -25.27 2.87 -10.26
C GLY A 62 -25.23 3.21 -8.77
N PHE A 63 -24.04 3.32 -8.18
CA PHE A 63 -23.83 3.66 -6.77
C PHE A 63 -23.49 5.14 -6.59
N SER A 64 -23.71 5.64 -5.37
CA SER A 64 -23.04 6.86 -4.93
C SER A 64 -21.59 6.56 -4.50
N VAL A 65 -20.67 7.50 -4.70
CA VAL A 65 -19.26 7.36 -4.27
C VAL A 65 -19.15 7.00 -2.76
N PRO A 66 -19.92 7.60 -1.84
CA PRO A 66 -19.93 7.18 -0.44
C PRO A 66 -20.35 5.72 -0.22
N THR A 67 -21.28 5.22 -1.03
CA THR A 67 -21.71 3.81 -0.97
C THR A 67 -20.59 2.87 -1.40
N LEU A 68 -19.92 3.19 -2.52
CA LEU A 68 -18.72 2.47 -2.95
C LEU A 68 -17.64 2.48 -1.86
N GLN A 69 -17.34 3.64 -1.27
CA GLN A 69 -16.35 3.75 -0.20
C GLN A 69 -16.71 2.94 1.05
N ARG A 70 -18.00 2.87 1.41
CA ARG A 70 -18.48 2.05 2.53
C ARG A 70 -18.30 0.56 2.25
N LEU A 71 -18.61 0.10 1.02
CA LEU A 71 -18.35 -1.27 0.59
C LEU A 71 -16.86 -1.60 0.70
N LEU A 72 -15.99 -0.76 0.11
CA LEU A 72 -14.54 -0.95 0.15
C LEU A 72 -13.93 -0.95 1.56
N ARG A 73 -14.54 -0.25 2.53
CA ARG A 73 -14.09 -0.28 3.92
C ARG A 73 -14.51 -1.56 4.66
N LYS A 74 -15.63 -2.16 4.28
CA LYS A 74 -16.21 -3.33 4.94
C LYS A 74 -15.69 -4.65 4.34
N SER A 75 -15.34 -4.66 3.06
CA SER A 75 -14.87 -5.86 2.37
C SER A 75 -13.47 -6.26 2.81
N SER A 76 -13.32 -7.47 3.34
CA SER A 76 -12.02 -8.09 3.63
C SER A 76 -11.29 -8.58 2.37
N ASN A 77 -12.05 -8.95 1.33
CA ASN A 77 -11.52 -9.62 0.14
C ASN A 77 -11.15 -8.66 -0.99
N ILE A 78 -11.25 -7.34 -0.75
CA ILE A 78 -10.89 -6.31 -1.74
C ILE A 78 -9.67 -5.57 -1.22
N VAL A 79 -8.55 -5.75 -1.91
CA VAL A 79 -7.33 -4.99 -1.65
C VAL A 79 -7.40 -3.68 -2.42
N ARG A 80 -7.03 -2.58 -1.77
CA ARG A 80 -7.08 -1.24 -2.35
C ARG A 80 -5.76 -0.52 -2.21
N GLU A 81 -5.29 0.02 -3.32
CA GLU A 81 -4.21 0.99 -3.38
C GLU A 81 -4.61 2.25 -4.14
N ARG A 82 -3.72 3.25 -4.15
CA ARG A 82 -3.89 4.48 -4.94
C ARG A 82 -2.62 4.81 -5.69
N THR A 83 -2.77 5.23 -6.93
CA THR A 83 -1.66 5.73 -7.74
C THR A 83 -2.13 6.83 -8.67
N HIS A 84 -1.18 7.47 -9.36
CA HIS A 84 -1.49 8.32 -10.50
C HIS A 84 -1.56 7.44 -11.74
N GLY A 85 -2.67 7.50 -12.46
CA GLY A 85 -2.81 6.81 -13.75
C GLY A 85 -2.01 7.51 -14.86
N PRO A 86 -2.09 7.01 -16.10
CA PRO A 86 -1.36 7.57 -17.25
C PRO A 86 -1.62 9.07 -17.48
N ALA A 87 -2.86 9.53 -17.22
CA ALA A 87 -3.25 10.93 -17.35
C ALA A 87 -2.88 11.81 -16.13
N LYS A 88 -2.03 11.30 -15.21
CA LYS A 88 -1.73 11.93 -13.90
C LYS A 88 -2.96 12.18 -13.00
N VAL A 89 -4.10 11.58 -13.34
CA VAL A 89 -5.29 11.57 -12.49
C VAL A 89 -5.13 10.51 -11.43
N MET A 90 -5.54 10.81 -10.19
CA MET A 90 -5.50 9.84 -9.11
C MET A 90 -6.54 8.74 -9.35
N VAL A 91 -6.08 7.50 -9.43
CA VAL A 91 -6.92 6.32 -9.63
C VAL A 91 -6.88 5.43 -8.39
N ALA A 92 -8.00 4.74 -8.13
CA ALA A 92 -8.01 3.64 -7.17
C ALA A 92 -7.56 2.38 -7.90
N LEU A 93 -6.65 1.63 -7.28
CA LEU A 93 -6.27 0.30 -7.71
C LEU A 93 -7.04 -0.68 -6.83
N LEU A 94 -7.91 -1.49 -7.43
CA LEU A 94 -8.66 -2.53 -6.73
C LEU A 94 -8.32 -3.90 -7.29
N ARG A 95 -8.18 -4.89 -6.41
CA ARG A 95 -8.11 -6.30 -6.79
C ARG A 95 -8.84 -7.16 -5.77
N ILE A 96 -9.24 -8.35 -6.19
CA ILE A 96 -9.85 -9.35 -5.32
C ILE A 96 -8.74 -10.25 -4.76
N GLY A 97 -8.89 -10.67 -3.52
CA GLY A 97 -8.01 -11.63 -2.86
C GLY A 97 -7.41 -11.09 -1.58
N ASP A 98 -6.42 -11.81 -1.07
CA ASP A 98 -5.79 -11.47 0.21
C ASP A 98 -4.80 -10.30 0.07
N PRO A 99 -4.62 -9.50 1.15
CA PRO A 99 -3.54 -8.54 1.23
C PRO A 99 -2.20 -9.21 0.94
N GLY A 100 -1.43 -8.64 0.03
CA GLY A 100 -0.07 -9.11 -0.25
C GLY A 100 0.90 -8.79 0.90
N PRO A 101 2.15 -9.26 0.81
CA PRO A 101 3.20 -8.79 1.70
C PRO A 101 3.30 -7.26 1.63
N LYS A 102 3.72 -6.64 2.74
CA LYS A 102 3.88 -5.17 2.79
C LYS A 102 4.97 -4.76 1.81
N THR A 103 4.58 -4.04 0.76
CA THR A 103 5.52 -3.52 -0.22
C THR A 103 6.36 -2.38 0.36
N PRO A 104 7.53 -2.07 -0.22
CA PRO A 104 8.35 -0.94 0.25
C PRO A 104 7.58 0.39 0.25
N ARG A 105 6.68 0.60 -0.71
CA ARG A 105 5.78 1.76 -0.74
C ARG A 105 4.80 1.76 0.44
N HIS A 106 4.24 0.61 0.80
CA HIS A 106 3.39 0.49 1.98
C HIS A 106 4.16 0.83 3.27
N LEU A 107 5.39 0.33 3.42
CA LEU A 107 6.26 0.67 4.54
C LEU A 107 6.60 2.18 4.56
N ALA A 108 6.88 2.78 3.41
CA ALA A 108 7.12 4.22 3.28
C ALA A 108 5.90 5.05 3.68
N ASN A 109 4.67 4.61 3.38
CA ASN A 109 3.44 5.25 3.85
C ASN A 109 3.36 5.24 5.38
N ILE A 110 3.73 4.12 6.02
CA ILE A 110 3.79 4.02 7.48
C ILE A 110 4.87 4.94 8.05
N MET A 111 6.08 4.95 7.46
CA MET A 111 7.16 5.85 7.84
C MET A 111 6.76 7.32 7.70
N ALA A 112 6.07 7.70 6.62
CA ALA A 112 5.58 9.06 6.40
C ALA A 112 4.53 9.47 7.45
N LYS A 113 3.65 8.54 7.88
CA LYS A 113 2.70 8.76 8.97
C LYS A 113 3.43 8.97 10.30
N ILE A 114 4.42 8.14 10.62
CA ILE A 114 5.28 8.28 11.81
C ILE A 114 5.98 9.64 11.79
N TRP A 115 6.56 10.01 10.65
CA TRP A 115 7.22 11.31 10.46
C TRP A 115 6.27 12.48 10.73
N ASN A 116 5.09 12.47 10.10
CA ASN A 116 4.09 13.52 10.28
C ASN A 116 3.63 13.62 11.74
N SER A 117 3.39 12.47 12.40
CA SER A 117 3.03 12.43 13.81
C SER A 117 4.10 13.03 14.72
N LYS A 118 5.38 12.89 14.35
CA LYS A 118 6.52 13.33 15.17
C LYS A 118 6.90 14.79 14.95
N PHE A 119 6.86 15.24 13.70
CA PHE A 119 7.37 16.56 13.31
C PHE A 119 6.28 17.56 12.92
N GLY A 120 5.02 17.13 12.81
CA GLY A 120 3.88 17.98 12.49
C GLY A 120 3.74 18.36 11.02
N PHE A 121 4.52 17.76 10.12
CA PHE A 121 4.42 17.98 8.69
C PHE A 121 4.69 16.70 7.89
N ARG A 122 4.07 16.61 6.71
CA ARG A 122 4.25 15.49 5.79
C ARG A 122 5.59 15.62 5.03
N PRO A 123 6.30 14.51 4.75
CA PRO A 123 7.41 14.54 3.80
C PRO A 123 6.96 15.04 2.42
N SER A 124 7.82 15.82 1.74
CA SER A 124 7.62 16.14 0.31
C SER A 124 7.66 14.87 -0.56
N ASP A 125 7.17 14.94 -1.80
CA ASP A 125 7.15 13.80 -2.72
C ASP A 125 8.56 13.24 -2.98
N GLU A 126 9.56 14.12 -3.12
CA GLU A 126 10.96 13.72 -3.24
C GLU A 126 11.44 12.95 -1.99
N ASN A 127 11.09 13.44 -0.79
CA ASN A 127 11.43 12.76 0.45
C ASN A 127 10.64 11.46 0.65
N PHE A 128 9.41 11.39 0.14
CA PHE A 128 8.64 10.15 0.13
C PHE A 128 9.32 9.09 -0.72
N GLY A 129 9.82 9.44 -1.92
CA GLY A 129 10.64 8.53 -2.74
C GLY A 129 11.87 8.00 -1.98
N LYS A 130 12.52 8.84 -1.17
CA LYS A 130 13.64 8.41 -0.31
C LYS A 130 13.20 7.45 0.81
N LEU A 131 11.99 7.59 1.35
CA LEU A 131 11.43 6.62 2.32
C LEU A 131 11.17 5.26 1.65
N VAL A 132 10.70 5.24 0.40
CA VAL A 132 10.57 3.99 -0.38
C VAL A 132 11.94 3.32 -0.52
N GLY A 133 12.96 4.08 -0.94
CA GLY A 133 14.31 3.54 -1.06
C GLY A 133 14.95 3.10 0.26
N LEU A 134 14.53 3.63 1.40
CA LEU A 134 14.92 3.12 2.72
C LEU A 134 14.26 1.78 3.02
N ALA A 135 12.96 1.65 2.73
CA ALA A 135 12.23 0.41 2.93
C ALA A 135 12.75 -0.73 2.04
N GLU A 136 13.27 -0.42 0.85
CA GLU A 136 13.91 -1.39 -0.08
C GLU A 136 15.27 -1.88 0.41
N VAL A 137 16.06 -1.02 1.07
CA VAL A 137 17.46 -1.33 1.42
C VAL A 137 17.59 -1.88 2.84
N TRP A 138 16.68 -1.53 3.75
CA TRP A 138 16.73 -2.03 5.12
C TRP A 138 16.19 -3.46 5.24
N PRO A 139 16.71 -4.25 6.20
CA PRO A 139 16.28 -5.63 6.39
C PRO A 139 14.77 -5.78 6.61
N ASP A 140 14.20 -6.80 5.97
CA ASP A 140 12.77 -7.10 6.05
C ASP A 140 12.31 -7.36 7.49
N GLY A 141 11.15 -6.79 7.83
CA GLY A 141 10.57 -6.86 9.16
C GLY A 141 11.18 -5.87 10.17
N ARG A 142 12.33 -5.26 9.87
CA ARG A 142 13.02 -4.32 10.79
C ARG A 142 12.95 -2.86 10.36
N GLN A 143 12.49 -2.58 9.14
CA GLN A 143 12.53 -1.24 8.56
C GLN A 143 11.85 -0.17 9.42
N LEU A 144 10.69 -0.47 10.01
CA LEU A 144 9.94 0.48 10.85
C LEU A 144 10.60 0.73 12.21
N GLU A 145 11.30 -0.27 12.75
CA GLU A 145 12.01 -0.17 14.03
C GLU A 145 13.27 0.68 13.86
N ILE A 146 14.05 0.40 12.82
CA ILE A 146 15.21 1.21 12.41
C ILE A 146 14.77 2.66 12.20
N PHE A 147 13.68 2.89 11.45
CA PHE A 147 13.17 4.24 11.22
C PHE A 147 12.85 4.98 12.52
N LYS A 148 12.09 4.36 13.43
CA LYS A 148 11.70 4.96 14.71
C LYS A 148 12.90 5.25 15.60
N LEU A 149 13.87 4.34 15.63
CA LEU A 149 15.11 4.47 16.39
C LEU A 149 15.91 5.69 15.89
N VAL A 150 16.18 5.76 14.59
CA VAL A 150 17.00 6.85 14.01
C VAL A 150 16.34 8.22 14.19
N ILE A 151 15.02 8.33 14.04
CA ILE A 151 14.34 9.64 14.21
C ILE A 151 14.06 9.98 15.68
N SER A 152 14.44 9.14 16.64
CA SER A 152 14.31 9.44 18.07
C SER A 152 15.17 10.63 18.49
N LYS A 153 14.82 11.26 19.61
CA LYS A 153 15.55 12.45 20.08
C LYS A 153 16.97 12.06 20.48
N GLU A 154 17.12 10.86 21.02
CA GLU A 154 18.35 10.23 21.47
C GLU A 154 19.08 9.55 20.30
N GLY A 155 18.34 8.87 19.43
CA GLY A 155 18.93 8.10 18.33
C GLY A 155 19.44 8.92 17.16
N TRP A 156 18.93 10.14 16.94
CA TRP A 156 19.45 10.99 15.86
C TRP A 156 20.91 11.44 16.11
N PRO A 157 21.28 11.95 17.29
CA PRO A 157 22.69 12.20 17.63
C PRO A 157 23.59 10.97 17.45
N GLU A 158 23.17 9.81 17.93
CA GLU A 158 23.97 8.57 17.83
C GLU A 158 24.16 8.13 16.37
N PHE A 159 23.09 8.15 15.58
CA PHE A 159 23.18 7.93 14.14
C PHE A 159 24.15 8.92 13.46
N MET A 160 24.11 10.20 13.82
CA MET A 160 25.00 11.21 13.26
C MET A 160 26.47 11.00 13.66
N SER A 161 26.75 10.41 14.82
CA SER A 161 28.11 9.98 15.21
C SER A 161 28.63 8.90 14.26
N GLY A 162 27.80 7.90 13.95
CA GLY A 162 28.14 6.88 12.95
C GLY A 162 28.34 7.47 11.55
N VAL A 163 27.47 8.41 11.13
CA VAL A 163 27.62 9.13 9.85
C VAL A 163 28.94 9.91 9.79
N LYS A 164 29.39 10.50 10.91
CA LYS A 164 30.68 11.19 10.98
C LYS A 164 31.84 10.23 10.78
N ALA A 165 31.82 9.07 11.43
CA ALA A 165 32.84 8.03 11.26
C ALA A 165 32.90 7.54 9.81
N GLU A 166 31.75 7.24 9.21
CA GLU A 166 31.65 6.80 7.81
C GLU A 166 32.18 7.87 6.84
N ILE A 167 31.92 9.16 7.10
CA ILE A 167 32.47 10.25 6.28
C ILE A 167 34.00 10.33 6.41
N MET A 168 34.57 10.12 7.60
CA MET A 168 36.03 10.08 7.79
C MET A 168 36.65 8.94 6.97
N VAL A 169 36.06 7.75 6.98
CA VAL A 169 36.50 6.61 6.14
C VAL A 169 36.43 6.97 4.66
N MET A 170 35.38 7.66 4.21
CA MET A 170 35.29 8.14 2.83
C MET A 170 36.36 9.18 2.48
N GLU A 171 36.69 10.09 3.39
CA GLU A 171 37.74 11.11 3.23
C GLU A 171 39.13 10.46 3.13
N ASP A 172 39.43 9.48 3.98
CA ASP A 172 40.67 8.70 3.94
C ASP A 172 40.80 7.90 2.63
N ALA A 173 39.67 7.46 2.07
CA ALA A 173 39.60 6.84 0.74
C ALA A 173 39.68 7.86 -0.43
N GLY A 174 39.94 9.14 -0.15
CA GLY A 174 40.11 10.21 -1.16
C GLY A 174 38.80 10.76 -1.73
N LYS A 175 37.63 10.40 -1.19
CA LYS A 175 36.35 10.97 -1.64
C LYS A 175 36.16 12.36 -1.05
N LYS A 176 35.86 13.34 -1.89
CA LYS A 176 35.51 14.71 -1.45
C LYS A 176 34.11 14.72 -0.85
N VAL A 177 34.02 14.46 0.46
CA VAL A 177 32.78 14.55 1.23
C VAL A 177 32.92 15.69 2.24
N LYS A 178 31.79 16.28 2.67
CA LYS A 178 31.79 17.30 3.72
C LYS A 178 30.79 16.92 4.78
N PHE A 179 31.25 16.75 6.01
CA PHE A 179 30.37 16.57 7.15
C PHE A 179 29.50 17.82 7.36
N ARG A 180 28.20 17.61 7.59
CA ARG A 180 27.25 18.67 7.92
C ARG A 180 26.49 18.28 9.18
N PHE A 181 26.40 19.22 10.12
CA PHE A 181 25.62 19.02 11.33
C PHE A 181 24.15 19.36 11.06
N TYR A 182 23.25 18.47 11.48
CA TYR A 182 21.81 18.64 11.33
C TYR A 182 21.13 18.57 12.69
N LYS A 183 20.50 19.67 13.11
CA LYS A 183 19.76 19.75 14.38
C LYS A 183 18.55 18.83 14.44
N ARG A 184 18.03 18.39 13.29
CA ARG A 184 16.85 17.52 13.17
C ARG A 184 17.13 16.39 12.17
N PRO A 185 16.44 15.25 12.28
CA PRO A 185 16.49 14.21 11.27
C PRO A 185 16.25 14.73 9.86
N VAL A 186 17.01 14.21 8.90
CA VAL A 186 16.88 14.54 7.47
C VAL A 186 16.79 13.24 6.68
N ILE A 187 15.68 13.04 5.97
CA ILE A 187 15.42 11.79 5.22
C ILE A 187 16.51 11.52 4.17
N GLY A 188 17.02 12.56 3.50
CA GLY A 188 18.14 12.41 2.57
C GLY A 188 19.43 11.90 3.20
N VAL A 189 19.72 12.29 4.45
CA VAL A 189 20.90 11.81 5.17
C VAL A 189 20.68 10.34 5.57
N MET A 190 19.51 9.99 6.10
CA MET A 190 19.16 8.60 6.41
C MET A 190 19.28 7.70 5.18
N ARG A 191 18.76 8.13 4.02
CA ARG A 191 18.85 7.36 2.78
C ARG A 191 20.28 7.17 2.28
N ARG A 192 21.10 8.21 2.38
CA ARG A 192 22.50 8.18 1.95
C ARG A 192 23.35 7.26 2.82
N PHE A 193 23.09 7.24 4.12
CA PHE A 193 23.83 6.44 5.11
C PHE A 193 22.94 5.34 5.69
N ALA A 194 22.23 4.62 4.81
CA ALA A 194 21.26 3.61 5.23
C ALA A 194 21.91 2.46 6.01
N ALA A 195 23.14 2.07 5.67
CA ALA A 195 23.89 1.02 6.35
C ALA A 195 24.19 1.38 7.82
N VAL A 196 24.62 2.62 8.09
CA VAL A 196 24.87 3.13 9.44
C VAL A 196 23.63 3.02 10.34
N ALA A 197 22.43 3.23 9.77
CA ALA A 197 21.19 3.07 10.52
C ALA A 197 20.91 1.60 10.90
N VAL A 198 21.28 0.65 10.04
CA VAL A 198 21.15 -0.80 10.32
C VAL A 198 22.13 -1.21 11.41
N GLU A 199 23.40 -0.82 11.29
CA GLU A 199 24.43 -1.10 12.29
C GLU A 199 24.04 -0.53 13.67
N TYR A 200 23.56 0.72 13.71
CA TYR A 200 23.09 1.34 14.95
C TYR A 200 21.93 0.57 15.59
N TYR A 201 21.00 0.07 14.78
CA TYR A 201 19.92 -0.78 15.25
C TYR A 201 20.45 -2.11 15.81
N GLU A 202 21.36 -2.78 15.11
CA GLU A 202 21.95 -4.05 15.56
C GLU A 202 22.71 -3.89 16.87
N MET A 203 23.53 -2.84 17.01
CA MET A 203 24.23 -2.50 18.26
C MET A 203 23.25 -2.29 19.41
N THR A 204 22.11 -1.64 19.13
CA THR A 204 21.06 -1.42 20.13
C THR A 204 20.37 -2.74 20.52
N GLN A 205 20.15 -3.66 19.58
CA GLN A 205 19.61 -4.99 19.91
C GLN A 205 20.60 -5.81 20.75
N GLN A 206 21.89 -5.78 20.42
CA GLN A 206 22.94 -6.46 21.16
C GLN A 206 23.08 -5.92 22.59
N ALA A 207 23.07 -4.59 22.77
CA ALA A 207 23.13 -3.99 24.10
C ALA A 207 21.92 -4.33 24.97
N ASN A 208 20.75 -4.56 24.37
CA ASN A 208 19.52 -4.95 25.06
C ASN A 208 19.38 -6.47 25.26
N TRP A 209 20.27 -7.28 24.68
CA TRP A 209 20.23 -8.72 24.80
C TRP A 209 20.62 -9.14 26.23
N LYS A 210 19.63 -9.65 26.98
CA LYS A 210 19.82 -10.06 28.39
C LYS A 210 20.43 -11.46 28.55
N GLY A 211 20.78 -12.15 27.46
CA GLY A 211 21.20 -13.54 27.51
C GLY A 211 20.06 -14.51 27.83
N LEU A 212 20.11 -15.71 27.27
CA LEU A 212 19.48 -16.87 27.93
C LEU A 212 20.47 -17.30 29.03
N PRO A 213 20.01 -17.64 30.24
CA PRO A 213 20.88 -18.34 31.19
C PRO A 213 21.34 -19.63 30.51
N PHE A 214 22.67 -19.77 30.38
CA PHE A 214 23.30 -21.02 29.95
C PHE A 214 22.98 -22.16 30.92
#